data_AF-A0A1V5ZC25-F1
#
_entry.id   AF-A0A1V5ZC25-F1
#
_cell.length_a   1.000
_cell.length_b   1.000
_cell.length_c   1.000
_cell.angle_alpha   90.00
_cell.angle_beta   90.00
_cell.angle_gamma   90.00
#
_symmetry.space_group_name_H-M   'P 1'
#
loop_
_entity.id
_entity.type
_entity.pdbx_description
1 polymer ?
#
loop_
_entity_poly.entity_id
_entity_poly.type
_entity_poly.pdbx_seq_one_letter_code
_entity_poly.pdbx_strand_id
1 'polypeptide(L)'
;MFHLAERIPDQICDCCGRKGVTYREKGGGKNPPGQKRRLICERCYSTAVSREVMTYRALPGVLPLHSMKQTDRSLGRCHLCHLHPVTWIDDETKIGLCERCYHRERFSNRNNAGGTV
;
A
#
# COMPACT_ATOMS: atom_id res chain seq x y z
N MET A 1 -0.21 9.58 8.38
CA MET A 1 -0.15 8.11 8.27
C MET A 1 -1.10 7.52 9.31
N PHE A 2 -1.94 6.55 8.95
CA PHE A 2 -2.87 5.88 9.88
C PHE A 2 -2.28 4.55 10.36
N HIS A 3 -2.66 4.11 11.56
CA HIS A 3 -2.35 2.78 12.09
C HIS A 3 -3.64 2.05 12.44
N LEU A 4 -3.56 0.72 12.43
CA LEU A 4 -4.66 -0.13 12.88
C LEU A 4 -4.93 0.17 14.36
N ALA A 5 -6.15 0.53 14.68
CA ALA A 5 -6.66 0.67 16.03
C ALA A 5 -7.60 -0.50 16.33
N GLU A 6 -7.94 -0.71 17.60
CA GLU A 6 -9.08 -1.56 17.94
C GLU A 6 -10.33 -1.10 17.17
N ARG A 7 -11.11 -2.04 16.66
CA ARG A 7 -12.33 -1.73 15.91
C ARG A 7 -13.34 -1.09 16.86
N ILE A 8 -13.71 0.16 16.61
CA ILE A 8 -14.68 0.89 17.43
C ILE A 8 -15.99 0.99 16.64
N PRO A 9 -17.01 0.17 16.94
CA PRO A 9 -18.24 0.07 16.16
C PRO A 9 -19.09 1.34 16.19
N ASP A 10 -19.14 2.04 17.32
CA ASP A 10 -20.01 3.20 17.51
C ASP A 10 -19.43 4.53 17.01
N GLN A 11 -18.16 4.55 16.63
CA GLN A 11 -17.51 5.75 16.12
C GLN A 11 -17.77 5.96 14.64
N ILE A 12 -17.88 7.23 14.25
CA ILE A 12 -18.14 7.67 12.88
C ILE A 12 -16.82 7.88 12.14
N CYS A 13 -16.75 7.40 10.90
CA CYS A 13 -15.64 7.66 10.02
C CYS A 13 -15.61 9.14 9.59
N ASP A 14 -14.50 9.82 9.85
CA ASP A 14 -14.29 11.24 9.49
C ASP A 14 -14.24 11.48 7.96
N CYS A 15 -14.11 10.42 7.16
CA CYS A 15 -14.04 10.52 5.70
C CYS A 15 -15.39 10.30 5.02
N CYS A 16 -16.22 9.36 5.51
CA CYS A 16 -17.45 8.97 4.82
C CYS A 16 -18.71 8.95 5.69
N GLY A 17 -18.61 9.26 6.99
CA GLY A 17 -19.76 9.33 7.90
C GLY A 17 -20.36 7.98 8.33
N ARG A 18 -19.82 6.84 7.88
CA ARG A 18 -20.31 5.51 8.30
C ARG A 18 -19.82 5.14 9.69
N LYS A 19 -20.64 4.39 10.42
CA LYS A 19 -20.28 3.75 11.70
C LYS A 19 -19.25 2.64 11.48
N GLY A 20 -18.36 2.47 12.46
CA GLY A 20 -17.31 1.46 12.46
C GLY A 20 -15.99 2.00 11.92
N VAL A 21 -15.09 2.37 12.83
CA VAL A 21 -13.72 2.79 12.52
C VAL A 21 -12.72 1.71 12.92
N THR A 22 -11.65 1.60 12.14
CA THR A 22 -10.59 0.60 12.37
C THR A 22 -9.20 1.25 12.32
N TYR A 23 -9.10 2.50 11.86
CA TYR A 23 -7.83 3.17 11.64
C TYR A 23 -7.82 4.52 12.34
N ARG A 24 -6.74 4.79 13.09
CA ARG A 24 -6.49 6.06 13.77
C ARG A 24 -5.29 6.77 13.15
N GLU A 25 -5.41 8.06 12.93
CA GLU A 25 -4.31 8.89 12.48
C GLU A 25 -3.16 8.85 13.50
N LYS A 26 -1.94 8.63 13.03
CA LYS A 26 -0.76 8.69 13.88
C LYS A 26 -0.52 10.16 14.22
N GLY A 27 -0.54 10.49 15.52
CA GLY A 27 -0.17 11.84 15.96
C GLY A 27 1.30 12.10 15.62
N GLY A 28 1.56 13.18 14.88
CA GLY A 28 2.90 13.74 14.76
C GLY A 28 3.14 14.77 15.86
N GLY A 29 4.40 15.07 16.16
CA GLY A 29 4.77 16.15 17.10
C GLY A 29 4.33 17.55 16.66
N LYS A 30 3.69 17.70 15.49
CA LYS A 30 3.15 18.95 14.95
C LYS A 30 1.65 19.13 15.21
N ASN A 31 0.96 18.15 15.81
CA ASN A 31 -0.45 18.35 16.14
C ASN A 31 -0.57 19.32 17.31
N PRO A 32 -1.32 20.43 17.16
CA PRO A 32 -1.61 21.33 18.27
C PRO A 32 -2.19 20.55 19.46
N PRO A 33 -1.82 20.91 20.71
CA PRO A 33 -2.40 20.31 21.89
C PRO A 33 -3.93 20.42 21.84
N GLY A 34 -4.62 19.30 22.00
CA GLY A 34 -6.09 19.23 21.98
C GLY A 34 -6.73 18.85 20.64
N GLN A 35 -5.98 18.75 19.54
CA GLN A 35 -6.57 18.32 18.26
C GLN A 35 -6.87 16.81 18.27
N LYS A 36 -8.15 16.45 18.12
CA LYS A 36 -8.59 15.05 18.01
C LYS A 36 -8.00 14.44 16.74
N ARG A 37 -7.37 13.27 16.89
CA ARG A 37 -6.82 12.48 15.78
C ARG A 37 -7.95 11.93 14.93
N ARG A 38 -7.79 11.97 13.61
CA ARG A 38 -8.81 11.46 12.69
C ARG A 38 -8.98 9.94 12.84
N LEU A 39 -10.22 9.48 12.74
CA LEU A 39 -10.63 8.09 12.75
C LEU A 39 -11.31 7.76 11.43
N ILE A 40 -10.85 6.71 10.75
CA ILE A 40 -11.44 6.29 9.47
C ILE A 40 -11.76 4.80 9.46
N CYS A 41 -12.78 4.44 8.68
CA CYS A 41 -13.15 3.06 8.44
C CYS A 41 -12.16 2.39 7.48
N GLU A 42 -12.15 1.05 7.52
CA GLU A 42 -11.30 0.22 6.66
C GLU A 42 -11.47 0.53 5.17
N ARG A 43 -12.72 0.72 4.70
CA ARG A 43 -12.98 1.05 3.30
C ARG A 43 -12.30 2.35 2.87
N CYS A 44 -12.36 3.40 3.70
CA CYS A 44 -11.75 4.69 3.39
C CYS A 44 -10.23 4.60 3.41
N TYR A 45 -9.67 3.89 4.40
CA TYR A 45 -8.24 3.62 4.47
C TYR A 45 -7.77 2.85 3.23
N SER A 46 -8.39 1.72 2.91
CA SER A 46 -8.04 0.88 1.75
C SER A 46 -8.17 1.65 0.43
N THR A 47 -9.19 2.52 0.29
CA THR A 47 -9.34 3.36 -0.92
C THR A 47 -8.21 4.38 -1.03
N ALA A 48 -7.86 5.06 0.06
CA ALA A 48 -6.76 6.02 0.09
C ALA A 48 -5.42 5.34 -0.21
N VAL A 49 -5.13 4.21 0.45
CA VAL A 49 -3.94 3.39 0.19
C VAL A 49 -3.92 2.89 -1.24
N SER A 50 -5.04 2.46 -1.80
CA SER A 50 -5.11 2.03 -3.20
C SER A 50 -4.71 3.14 -4.17
N ARG A 51 -5.22 4.35 -3.95
CA ARG A 51 -4.87 5.53 -4.76
C ARG A 51 -3.39 5.88 -4.65
N GLU A 52 -2.88 5.89 -3.42
CA GLU A 52 -1.48 6.16 -3.15
C GLU A 52 -0.57 5.10 -3.79
N VAL A 53 -0.88 3.81 -3.65
CA VAL A 53 -0.13 2.75 -4.34
C VAL A 53 -0.04 3.00 -5.85
N MET A 54 -1.12 3.49 -6.49
CA MET A 54 -1.14 3.76 -7.94
C MET A 54 -0.22 4.90 -8.40
N THR A 55 0.24 5.78 -7.51
CA THR A 55 1.19 6.85 -7.87
C THR A 55 2.62 6.33 -8.02
N TYR A 56 2.99 5.26 -7.30
CA TYR A 56 4.30 4.62 -7.43
C TYR A 56 4.36 3.82 -8.72
N ARG A 57 5.18 4.24 -9.68
CA ARG A 57 5.48 3.50 -10.92
C ARG A 57 6.98 3.27 -10.99
N ALA A 58 7.39 2.05 -11.32
CA ALA A 58 8.78 1.79 -11.65
C ALA A 58 9.05 2.19 -13.10
N LEU A 59 10.29 2.54 -13.39
CA LEU A 59 10.73 2.67 -14.78
C LEU A 59 10.73 1.28 -15.44
N PRO A 60 10.40 1.19 -16.75
CA PRO A 60 10.47 -0.06 -17.49
C PRO A 60 11.85 -0.72 -17.35
N GLY A 61 11.88 -2.05 -17.21
CA GLY A 61 13.12 -2.82 -17.09
C GLY A 61 13.81 -2.78 -15.72
N VAL A 62 13.39 -1.93 -14.78
CA VAL A 62 13.99 -1.86 -13.44
C VAL A 62 13.56 -3.01 -12.54
N LEU A 63 12.32 -3.48 -12.68
CA LEU A 63 11.79 -4.55 -11.85
C LEU A 63 12.00 -5.91 -12.52
N PRO A 64 12.64 -6.88 -11.84
CA PRO A 64 12.85 -8.23 -12.36
C PRO A 64 11.58 -9.09 -12.21
N LEU A 65 10.47 -8.64 -12.79
CA LEU A 65 9.13 -9.24 -12.62
C LEU A 65 9.02 -10.70 -13.09
N HIS A 66 9.94 -11.14 -13.96
CA HIS A 66 9.95 -12.49 -14.51
C HIS A 66 10.56 -13.53 -13.56
N SER A 67 11.56 -13.13 -12.75
CA SER A 67 12.26 -14.01 -11.81
C SER A 67 11.66 -13.97 -10.40
N MET A 68 10.78 -13.01 -10.11
CA MET A 68 10.09 -12.91 -8.82
C MET A 68 9.23 -14.13 -8.50
N LYS A 69 9.31 -14.59 -7.25
CA LYS A 69 8.54 -15.73 -6.70
C LYS A 69 7.72 -15.29 -5.50
N GLN A 70 6.61 -15.98 -5.26
CA GLN A 70 5.83 -15.78 -4.04
C GLN A 70 6.63 -16.21 -2.82
N THR A 71 6.47 -15.46 -1.74
CA THR A 71 7.09 -15.77 -0.45
C THR A 71 6.10 -15.53 0.68
N ASP A 72 6.14 -16.44 1.65
CA ASP A 72 5.43 -16.38 2.94
C ASP A 72 6.31 -15.78 4.04
N ARG A 73 7.59 -15.53 3.75
CA ARG A 73 8.54 -14.97 4.70
C ARG A 73 8.21 -13.51 4.98
N SER A 74 8.35 -13.11 6.24
CA SER A 74 8.25 -11.71 6.65
C SER A 74 9.51 -10.94 6.24
N LEU A 75 9.50 -10.38 5.02
CA LEU A 75 10.63 -9.67 4.41
C LEU A 75 10.49 -8.14 4.48
N GLY A 76 9.66 -7.64 5.39
CA GLY A 76 9.42 -6.21 5.55
C GLY A 76 8.39 -5.67 4.56
N ARG A 77 8.62 -4.45 4.06
CA ARG A 77 7.65 -3.70 3.23
C ARG A 77 8.06 -3.68 1.77
N CYS A 78 7.06 -3.62 0.89
CA CYS A 78 7.23 -3.45 -0.55
C CYS A 78 8.24 -2.35 -0.87
N HIS A 79 9.23 -2.66 -1.70
CA HIS A 79 10.26 -1.71 -2.14
C HIS A 79 9.71 -0.66 -3.12
N LEU A 80 8.51 -0.86 -3.67
CA LEU A 80 7.90 0.09 -4.59
C LEU A 80 6.96 1.07 -3.89
N CYS A 81 5.98 0.58 -3.13
CA CYS A 81 4.99 1.45 -2.49
C CYS A 81 5.25 1.71 -1.01
N HIS A 82 6.11 0.93 -0.35
CA HIS A 82 6.40 1.02 1.10
C HIS A 82 5.19 0.94 2.05
N LEU A 83 4.00 0.58 1.54
CA LEU A 83 2.74 0.55 2.29
C LEU A 83 2.34 -0.85 2.74
N HIS A 84 2.59 -1.86 1.91
CA HIS A 84 2.16 -3.24 2.14
C HIS A 84 3.36 -4.16 2.36
N PRO A 85 3.18 -5.31 3.04
CA PRO A 85 4.24 -6.29 3.20
C PRO A 85 4.70 -6.87 1.85
N VAL A 86 5.95 -7.32 1.80
CA VAL A 86 6.49 -8.08 0.66
C VAL A 86 5.80 -9.44 0.60
N THR A 87 5.30 -9.82 -0.57
CA THR A 87 4.75 -11.16 -0.87
C THR A 87 5.34 -11.76 -2.14
N TRP A 88 6.07 -10.98 -2.93
CA TRP A 88 6.85 -11.42 -4.08
C TRP A 88 8.29 -10.94 -3.92
N ILE A 89 9.27 -11.81 -4.12
CA ILE A 89 10.68 -11.45 -4.04
C ILE A 89 11.46 -12.03 -5.21
N ASP A 90 12.41 -11.25 -5.70
CA ASP A 90 13.47 -11.73 -6.57
C ASP A 90 14.71 -12.08 -5.73
N ASP A 91 15.17 -13.33 -5.84
CA ASP A 91 16.28 -13.84 -5.03
C ASP A 91 17.64 -13.24 -5.43
N GLU A 92 17.79 -12.75 -6.66
CA GLU A 92 19.04 -12.20 -7.18
C GLU A 92 19.23 -10.74 -6.75
N THR A 93 18.30 -9.87 -7.13
CA THR A 93 18.33 -8.43 -6.81
C THR A 93 17.86 -8.10 -5.39
N LYS A 94 17.26 -9.09 -4.69
CA LYS A 94 16.60 -8.91 -3.38
C LYS A 94 15.47 -7.88 -3.41
N ILE A 95 14.92 -7.56 -4.58
CA ILE A 95 13.78 -6.65 -4.69
C ILE A 95 12.51 -7.38 -4.24
N GLY A 96 11.82 -6.82 -3.24
CA GLY A 96 10.56 -7.32 -2.72
C GLY A 96 9.38 -6.43 -3.09
N LEU A 97 8.30 -6.99 -3.62
CA LEU A 97 7.05 -6.31 -3.95
C LEU A 97 5.88 -6.89 -3.16
N CYS A 98 4.88 -6.05 -2.88
CA CYS A 98 3.57 -6.54 -2.47
C CYS A 98 2.79 -7.07 -3.67
N GLU A 99 1.83 -7.95 -3.41
CA GLU A 99 0.95 -8.57 -4.41
C GLU A 99 0.37 -7.55 -5.40
N ARG A 100 -0.19 -6.44 -4.89
CA ARG A 100 -0.80 -5.41 -5.71
C ARG A 100 0.20 -4.72 -6.65
N CYS A 101 1.41 -4.41 -6.16
CA CYS A 101 2.45 -3.80 -6.98
C CYS A 101 2.94 -4.78 -8.06
N TYR A 102 3.20 -6.03 -7.68
CA TYR A 102 3.64 -7.07 -8.61
C TYR A 102 2.66 -7.26 -9.77
N HIS A 103 1.36 -7.47 -9.47
CA HIS A 103 0.36 -7.67 -10.52
C HIS A 103 0.25 -6.45 -11.44
N ARG A 104 0.17 -5.24 -10.88
CA ARG A 104 0.08 -4.02 -11.68
C ARG A 104 1.25 -3.88 -12.64
N GLU A 105 2.48 -4.02 -12.15
CA GLU A 105 3.67 -3.86 -12.98
C GLU A 105 3.76 -4.98 -14.02
N ARG A 106 3.37 -6.21 -13.68
CA ARG A 106 3.32 -7.33 -14.63
C ARG A 106 2.31 -7.11 -15.77
N PHE A 107 1.15 -6.52 -15.49
CA PHE A 107 0.17 -6.15 -16.53
C PHE A 107 0.60 -4.90 -17.32
N SER A 108 1.19 -3.90 -16.66
CA SER A 108 1.67 -2.68 -17.32
C SER A 108 2.86 -2.94 -18.25
N ASN A 109 3.71 -3.92 -17.92
CA ASN A 109 4.85 -4.31 -18.75
C ASN A 109 4.40 -5.07 -20.01
N ARG A 110 3.35 -5.91 -19.90
CA ARG A 110 2.76 -6.60 -21.08
C ARG A 110 2.25 -5.62 -22.13
N ASN A 111 1.70 -4.48 -21.71
CA ASN A 111 1.18 -3.47 -22.64
C ASN A 111 2.29 -2.64 -23.31
N ASN A 112 3.50 -2.59 -22.75
CA ASN A 112 4.65 -1.91 -23.35
C ASN A 112 5.49 -2.81 -24.27
N ALA A 113 5.41 -4.14 -24.12
CA ALA A 113 6.12 -5.10 -24.97
C ALA A 113 5.51 -5.26 -26.38
N GLY A 114 4.43 -4.54 -26.71
CA GLY A 114 3.83 -4.49 -28.04
C GLY A 114 4.27 -3.31 -28.92
N GLY A 115 5.20 -2.48 -28.44
CA GLY A 115 5.77 -1.37 -29.21
C GLY A 115 6.97 -1.81 -30.03
N THR A 116 6.76 -2.53 -31.12
CA THR A 116 7.74 -2.64 -32.21
C THR A 116 7.70 -1.35 -33.02
N VAL A 117 8.79 -0.57 -32.98
CA VAL A 117 9.14 0.37 -34.05
C VAL A 117 9.80 -0.39 -35.20
#